data_AF-A0A540V750-F1
#
_entry.id   AF-A0A540V750-F1
#
_cell.length_a   1.000
_cell.length_b   1.000
_cell.length_c   1.000
_cell.angle_alpha   90.00
_cell.angle_beta   90.00
_cell.angle_gamma   90.00
#
_symmetry.space_group_name_H-M   'P 1'
#
loop_
_entity.id
_entity.type
_entity.pdbx_description
1 polymer ?
#
loop_
_entity_poly.entity_id
_entity_poly.type
_entity_poly.pdbx_seq_one_letter_code
_entity_poly.pdbx_strand_id
1 'polypeptide(L)'
;MTELGTRLKEARLSKGYSLDDLQEITKIQKRYLIAIEEGNYSIMPGTFYVRAFIKQYAEAVGLDPDEIFEQYKNEIPSHQT
;
A
#
# COMPACT_ATOMS: atom_id res chain seq x y z
N MET A 1 3.95 -9.73 -7.40
CA MET A 1 4.57 -8.78 -6.45
C MET A 1 5.27 -7.74 -7.27
N THR A 2 4.87 -6.48 -7.16
CA THR A 2 5.49 -5.38 -7.90
C THR A 2 6.64 -4.77 -7.09
N GLU A 3 7.38 -3.81 -7.64
CA GLU A 3 8.46 -3.15 -6.88
C GLU A 3 7.89 -2.34 -5.71
N LEU A 4 6.76 -1.65 -5.90
CA LEU A 4 6.04 -0.96 -4.83
C LEU A 4 5.61 -1.92 -3.72
N GLY A 5 4.96 -3.03 -4.11
CA GLY A 5 4.47 -4.02 -3.16
C GLY A 5 5.61 -4.62 -2.33
N THR A 6 6.75 -4.87 -2.97
CA THR A 6 7.98 -5.32 -2.29
C THR A 6 8.49 -4.27 -1.31
N ARG A 7 8.58 -3.00 -1.73
CA ARG A 7 9.08 -1.89 -0.91
C ARG A 7 8.25 -1.66 0.36
N LEU A 8 6.92 -1.70 0.23
CA LEU A 8 5.98 -1.55 1.34
C LEU A 8 6.09 -2.73 2.32
N LYS A 9 6.14 -3.96 1.78
CA LYS A 9 6.31 -5.18 2.57
C LYS A 9 7.62 -5.16 3.38
N GLU A 10 8.72 -4.78 2.76
CA GLU A 10 10.01 -4.65 3.44
C GLU A 10 9.94 -3.63 4.58
N ALA A 11 9.37 -2.44 4.34
CA ALA A 11 9.21 -1.43 5.38
C ALA A 11 8.33 -1.91 6.54
N ARG A 12 7.23 -2.62 6.25
CA ARG A 12 6.37 -3.24 7.27
C ARG A 12 7.16 -4.24 8.13
N LEU A 13 7.92 -5.11 7.48
CA LEU A 13 8.73 -6.11 8.18
C LEU A 13 9.86 -5.46 8.99
N SER A 14 10.49 -4.38 8.50
CA SER A 14 11.48 -3.61 9.26
C SER A 14 10.90 -2.92 10.50
N LYS A 15 9.61 -2.58 10.50
CA LYS A 15 8.89 -2.11 11.69
C LYS A 15 8.48 -3.23 12.64
N GLY A 16 8.65 -4.49 12.24
CA GLY A 16 8.21 -5.67 13.00
C GLY A 16 6.70 -5.91 12.97
N TYR A 17 5.98 -5.30 12.03
CA TYR A 17 4.52 -5.43 11.95
C TYR A 17 4.10 -6.65 11.15
N SER A 18 3.19 -7.44 11.70
CA SER A 18 2.37 -8.37 10.92
C SER A 18 1.32 -7.60 10.09
N LEU A 19 0.63 -8.31 9.21
CA LEU A 19 -0.50 -7.73 8.49
C LEU A 19 -1.70 -7.45 9.41
N ASP A 20 -1.85 -8.20 10.51
CA ASP A 20 -2.90 -7.97 11.49
C ASP A 20 -2.59 -6.69 12.30
N ASP A 21 -1.32 -6.48 12.68
CA ASP A 21 -0.88 -5.23 13.33
C ASP A 21 -1.13 -4.04 12.42
N LEU A 22 -0.74 -4.14 11.14
CA LEU A 22 -0.92 -3.05 10.19
C LEU A 22 -2.40 -2.77 9.91
N GLN A 23 -3.26 -3.80 9.89
CA GLN A 23 -4.71 -3.62 9.83
C GLN A 23 -5.22 -2.84 11.05
N GLU A 24 -4.73 -3.14 12.25
CA GLU A 24 -5.15 -2.41 13.45
C GLU A 24 -4.68 -0.96 13.46
N ILE A 25 -3.48 -0.68 12.93
CA ILE A 25 -2.92 0.68 12.84
C ILE A 25 -3.68 1.52 11.80
N THR A 26 -3.90 0.96 10.61
CA THR A 26 -4.45 1.71 9.46
C THR A 26 -5.96 1.62 9.32
N LYS A 27 -6.59 0.64 9.99
CA LYS A 27 -7.98 0.23 9.79
C LYS A 27 -8.31 -0.26 8.37
N ILE A 28 -7.28 -0.52 7.55
CA ILE A 28 -7.41 -1.15 6.24
C ILE A 28 -7.54 -2.65 6.44
N GLN A 29 -8.59 -3.25 5.87
CA GLN A 29 -8.77 -4.70 5.96
C GLN A 29 -7.57 -5.45 5.37
N LYS A 30 -7.12 -6.49 6.07
CA LYS A 30 -5.95 -7.31 5.74
C LYS A 30 -5.90 -7.78 4.30
N ARG A 31 -7.05 -8.14 3.71
CA ARG A 31 -7.13 -8.54 2.30
C ARG A 31 -6.64 -7.46 1.33
N TYR A 32 -6.85 -6.19 1.64
CA TYR A 32 -6.39 -5.06 0.82
C TYR A 32 -4.90 -4.79 1.02
N LEU A 33 -4.38 -4.96 2.24
CA LEU A 33 -2.94 -4.88 2.51
C LEU A 33 -2.17 -5.96 1.74
N ILE A 34 -2.69 -7.20 1.72
CA ILE A 34 -2.13 -8.31 0.91
C ILE A 34 -2.15 -7.94 -0.58
N ALA A 35 -3.28 -7.45 -1.08
CA ALA A 35 -3.39 -7.05 -2.48
C ALA A 35 -2.42 -5.93 -2.87
N ILE A 36 -2.14 -4.98 -1.98
CA ILE A 36 -1.12 -3.94 -2.21
C ILE A 36 0.27 -4.57 -2.30
N GLU A 37 0.64 -5.44 -1.37
CA GLU A 37 1.94 -6.13 -1.42
C GLU A 37 2.09 -6.97 -2.69
N GLU A 38 1.02 -7.61 -3.16
CA GLU A 38 1.04 -8.44 -4.36
C GLU A 38 0.96 -7.65 -5.67
N GLY A 39 0.50 -6.40 -5.61
CA GLY A 39 0.14 -5.56 -6.76
C GLY A 39 -1.18 -5.95 -7.42
N ASN A 40 -2.04 -6.70 -6.71
CA ASN A 40 -3.33 -7.17 -7.20
C ASN A 40 -4.47 -6.19 -6.88
N TYR A 41 -4.53 -5.06 -7.58
CA TYR A 41 -5.55 -4.04 -7.33
C TYR A 41 -6.96 -4.41 -7.83
N SER A 42 -7.12 -5.53 -8.53
CA SER A 42 -8.42 -5.96 -9.07
C SER A 42 -9.48 -6.24 -8.00
N ILE A 43 -9.06 -6.56 -6.78
CA ILE A 43 -9.96 -6.84 -5.65
C ILE A 43 -10.40 -5.57 -4.89
N MET A 44 -9.87 -4.41 -5.26
CA MET A 44 -10.09 -3.16 -4.54
C MET A 44 -11.49 -2.62 -4.87
N PRO A 45 -12.17 -1.92 -3.93
CA PRO A 45 -13.50 -1.37 -4.19
C PRO A 45 -13.54 -0.26 -5.25
N GLY A 46 -12.38 0.21 -5.72
CA GLY A 46 -12.20 1.20 -6.76
C GLY A 46 -10.79 1.78 -6.77
N THR A 47 -10.39 2.43 -7.87
CA THR A 47 -9.03 3.00 -8.05
C THR A 47 -8.70 4.09 -7.03
N PHE A 48 -9.70 4.85 -6.58
CA PHE A 48 -9.56 5.82 -5.49
C PHE A 48 -9.01 5.17 -4.20
N TYR A 49 -9.55 4.00 -3.82
CA TYR A 49 -9.13 3.28 -2.63
C TYR A 49 -7.71 2.75 -2.73
N VAL A 50 -7.23 2.41 -3.94
CA VAL A 50 -5.85 1.96 -4.14
C VAL A 50 -4.86 3.01 -3.66
N ARG A 51 -5.00 4.25 -4.16
CA ARG A 51 -4.14 5.37 -3.76
C ARG A 51 -4.31 5.71 -2.28
N ALA A 52 -5.54 5.78 -1.79
CA ALA A 52 -5.80 6.08 -0.39
C ALA A 52 -5.16 5.05 0.56
N PHE A 53 -5.20 3.76 0.22
CA PHE A 53 -4.61 2.69 1.03
C PHE A 53 -3.09 2.62 0.91
N ILE A 54 -2.52 2.87 -0.27
CA ILE A 54 -1.06 2.97 -0.43
C ILE A 54 -0.50 4.11 0.42
N LYS A 55 -1.15 5.28 0.41
CA LYS A 55 -0.78 6.42 1.24
C LYS A 55 -0.77 6.05 2.74
N GLN A 56 -1.89 5.52 3.23
CA GLN A 56 -2.03 5.12 4.64
C GLN A 56 -1.04 4.02 5.05
N TYR A 57 -0.77 3.05 4.17
CA TYR A 57 0.25 2.03 4.39
C TYR A 57 1.61 2.71 4.55
N ALA A 58 2.03 3.52 3.57
CA ALA A 58 3.32 4.20 3.57
C ALA A 58 3.55 5.01 4.85
N GLU A 59 2.56 5.83 5.25
CA GLU A 59 2.59 6.61 6.50
C GLU A 59 2.77 5.72 7.73
N ALA A 60 2.00 4.62 7.83
CA ALA A 60 2.07 3.71 8.96
C ALA A 60 3.42 2.99 9.10
N VAL A 61 4.14 2.79 8.00
CA VAL A 61 5.48 2.18 8.01
C VAL A 61 6.62 3.20 7.95
N GLY A 62 6.30 4.50 8.04
CA GLY A 62 7.26 5.60 8.13
C GLY A 62 7.95 5.94 6.81
N LEU A 63 7.27 5.70 5.68
CA LEU A 63 7.68 6.14 4.36
C LEU A 63 6.96 7.43 3.98
N ASP A 64 7.59 8.25 3.16
CA ASP A 64 6.95 9.42 2.57
C ASP A 64 6.02 9.00 1.41
N PRO A 65 4.71 9.24 1.50
CA PRO A 65 3.77 8.90 0.43
C PRO A 65 4.05 9.61 -0.88
N ASP A 66 4.55 10.85 -0.85
CA ASP A 66 4.79 11.64 -2.06
C ASP A 66 5.98 11.07 -2.83
N GLU A 67 7.04 10.65 -2.14
CA GLU A 67 8.16 9.90 -2.74
C GLU A 67 7.69 8.56 -3.31
N ILE A 68 6.85 7.83 -2.59
CA ILE A 68 6.26 6.56 -3.04
C ILE A 68 5.44 6.77 -4.32
N PHE A 69 4.60 7.80 -4.37
CA PHE A 69 3.79 8.07 -5.56
C PHE A 69 4.63 8.48 -6.76
N GLU A 70 5.69 9.26 -6.57
CA GLU A 70 6.56 9.67 -7.68
C GLU A 70 7.39 8.48 -8.21
N GLN A 71 8.03 7.72 -7.31
CA GLN A 71 8.88 6.59 -7.68
C GLN A 71 8.10 5.48 -8.39
N TYR A 72 6.88 5.20 -7.93
CA TYR A 72 6.07 4.07 -8.40
C TYR A 72 4.86 4.49 -9.23
N LYS A 73 4.85 5.71 -9.80
CA LYS A 73 3.71 6.26 -10.56
C LYS A 73 3.18 5.36 -11.68
N ASN A 74 4.04 4.54 -12.29
CA ASN A 74 3.68 3.63 -13.36
C ASN A 74 3.02 2.32 -12.86
N GLU A 75 3.20 1.98 -11.58
CA GLU A 75 2.55 0.82 -10.95
C GLU A 75 1.23 1.18 -10.28
N ILE A 76 1.04 2.44 -9.90
CA ILE A 76 -0.11 2.91 -9.16
C ILE A 76 -1.20 3.37 -10.15
N PRO A 77 -2.42 2.83 -10.09
CA PRO A 77 -3.51 3.28 -10.94
C PRO A 77 -3.70 4.80 -10.88
N SER A 78 -3.68 5.45 -12.03
CA SER A 78 -3.99 6.87 -12.16
C SER A 78 -5.48 7.10 -11.89
N HIS A 79 -5.81 8.12 -11.11
CA HIS A 79 -7.18 8.61 -11.04
C HIS A 79 -7.43 9.41 -12.32
N GLN A 80 -8.16 8.83 -13.28
CA GLN A 80 -8.77 9.64 -14.33
C GLN A 80 -9.92 10.39 -13.68
N THR A 81 -9.83 11.72 -13.68
CA THR A 81 -10.90 12.62 -13.24
C THR A 81 -11.95 12.72 -14.35
#